data_AF-N6UP82-F1
#
_entry.id   AF-N6UP82-F1
#
_cell.length_a   1.000
_cell.length_b   1.000
_cell.length_c   1.000
_cell.angle_alpha   90.00
_cell.angle_beta   90.00
_cell.angle_gamma   90.00
#
_symmetry.space_group_name_H-M   'P 1'
#
loop_
_entity.id
_entity.type
_entity.pdbx_description
1 polymer ?
#
loop_
_entity_poly.entity_id
_entity_poly.type
_entity_poly.pdbx_seq_one_letter_code
_entity_poly.pdbx_strand_id
1 'polypeptide(L)'
;MPPPDDPEESGYNVLSDTPLEDSDKELEDIEIDMSEGLLPNLYILREEAPTDRWVLLQDLSHFLKIKSRDALLRQISLPTGSNIKVNNKNLIKELKMSDFLEQAHCCQFLNMGEKINTRASKIALVKYTDRVKELLGIESAVISAR
;
A
#
# COMPACT_ATOMS: atom_id res chain seq x y z
N MET A 1 -17.01 62.51 -42.49
CA MET A 1 -17.24 62.01 -41.12
C MET A 1 -18.16 60.81 -41.19
N PRO A 2 -17.63 59.58 -41.08
CA PRO A 2 -18.42 58.39 -40.75
C PRO A 2 -18.57 58.25 -39.22
N PRO A 3 -19.56 57.49 -38.71
CA PRO A 3 -19.77 57.30 -37.28
C PRO A 3 -18.67 56.42 -36.65
N PRO A 4 -18.46 56.48 -35.32
CA PRO A 4 -17.64 55.51 -34.61
C PRO A 4 -18.44 54.21 -34.44
N ASP A 5 -17.97 53.12 -35.03
CA ASP A 5 -18.41 51.77 -34.66
C ASP A 5 -17.70 51.41 -33.35
N ASP A 6 -18.47 51.32 -32.26
CA ASP A 6 -18.07 50.76 -30.98
C ASP A 6 -17.85 49.23 -31.12
N PRO A 7 -16.99 48.63 -30.25
CA PRO A 7 -16.34 47.35 -30.50
C PRO A 7 -17.28 46.15 -30.39
N GLU A 8 -17.08 45.13 -31.23
CA GLU A 8 -17.72 43.83 -31.13
C GLU A 8 -17.56 43.25 -29.70
N GLU A 9 -18.66 43.31 -28.95
CA GLU A 9 -18.84 42.67 -27.66
C GLU A 9 -19.04 41.16 -27.88
N SER A 10 -18.15 40.39 -27.26
CA SER A 10 -18.38 39.07 -26.66
C SER A 10 -18.81 37.91 -27.56
N GLY A 11 -17.87 36.98 -27.73
CA GLY A 11 -18.14 35.65 -28.21
C GLY A 11 -17.08 34.64 -27.77
N TYR A 12 -16.67 34.62 -26.49
CA TYR A 12 -16.09 33.39 -25.97
C TYR A 12 -17.20 32.35 -25.95
N ASN A 13 -17.30 31.54 -27.01
CA ASN A 13 -18.18 30.39 -27.03
C ASN A 13 -17.66 29.41 -25.97
N VAL A 14 -18.24 29.45 -24.78
CA VAL A 14 -18.00 28.51 -23.67
C VAL A 14 -18.40 27.05 -24.02
N LEU A 15 -18.84 26.82 -25.25
CA LEU A 15 -19.15 25.51 -25.84
C LEU A 15 -18.05 25.01 -26.80
N SER A 16 -17.07 25.85 -27.16
CA SER A 16 -15.98 25.48 -28.09
C SER A 16 -14.69 25.12 -27.37
N ASP A 17 -14.56 25.51 -26.10
CA ASP A 17 -13.49 25.05 -25.21
C ASP A 17 -14.02 23.87 -24.37
N THR A 18 -14.46 22.81 -25.04
CA THR A 18 -14.55 21.52 -24.38
C THR A 18 -13.11 21.09 -24.13
N PRO A 19 -12.66 20.88 -22.89
CA PRO A 19 -11.37 20.25 -22.65
C PRO A 19 -11.34 18.98 -23.49
N LEU A 20 -10.31 18.81 -24.32
CA LEU A 20 -10.09 17.58 -25.07
C LEU A 20 -10.43 16.41 -24.15
N GLU A 21 -11.42 15.59 -24.52
CA GLU A 21 -11.79 14.38 -23.78
C GLU A 21 -10.49 13.69 -23.40
N ASP A 22 -10.21 13.67 -22.09
CA ASP A 22 -9.05 13.01 -21.51
C ASP A 22 -9.19 11.54 -21.92
N SER A 23 -8.54 11.22 -23.03
CA SER A 23 -8.75 9.99 -23.77
C SER A 23 -8.48 8.84 -22.84
N ASP A 24 -9.50 8.01 -22.59
CA ASP A 24 -9.35 6.64 -22.08
C ASP A 24 -8.26 6.51 -21.00
N LYS A 25 -8.34 7.30 -19.93
CA LYS A 25 -7.78 6.79 -18.68
C LYS A 25 -8.68 5.61 -18.31
N GLU A 26 -8.31 4.42 -18.79
CA GLU A 26 -8.77 3.16 -18.23
C GLU A 26 -8.68 3.36 -16.73
N LEU A 27 -9.84 3.54 -16.10
CA LEU A 27 -9.91 3.87 -14.69
C LEU A 27 -9.27 2.68 -13.98
N GLU A 28 -8.06 2.88 -13.46
CA GLU A 28 -7.26 1.80 -12.88
C GLU A 28 -8.12 1.07 -11.84
N ASP A 29 -8.22 -0.25 -11.99
CA ASP A 29 -8.98 -1.09 -11.06
C ASP A 29 -8.53 -0.81 -9.62
N ILE A 30 -9.47 -0.43 -8.76
CA ILE A 30 -9.18 -0.02 -7.39
C ILE A 30 -9.22 -1.27 -6.49
N GLU A 31 -8.08 -1.71 -5.98
CA GLU A 31 -8.02 -2.77 -4.96
C GLU A 31 -8.33 -2.18 -3.57
N ILE A 32 -9.42 -2.64 -2.96
CA ILE A 32 -9.85 -2.29 -1.61
C ILE A 32 -9.67 -3.49 -0.69
N ASP A 33 -8.80 -3.37 0.30
CA ASP A 33 -8.67 -4.33 1.39
C ASP A 33 -9.66 -3.94 2.52
N MET A 34 -10.57 -4.85 2.86
CA MET A 34 -11.52 -4.71 3.98
C MET A 34 -11.16 -5.69 5.11
N SER A 35 -11.30 -5.24 6.36
CA SER A 35 -11.09 -6.08 7.54
C SER A 35 -11.99 -5.65 8.68
N GLU A 36 -12.46 -6.61 9.49
CA GLU A 36 -13.28 -6.31 10.68
C GLU A 36 -12.47 -5.64 11.81
N GLY A 37 -11.14 -5.72 11.76
CA GLY A 37 -10.22 -5.14 12.74
C GLY A 37 -9.31 -4.05 12.16
N LEU A 38 -8.52 -3.42 13.04
CA LEU A 38 -7.42 -2.55 12.61
C LEU A 38 -6.37 -3.38 11.86
N LEU A 39 -5.82 -2.83 10.78
CA LEU A 39 -4.73 -3.46 10.04
C LEU A 39 -3.37 -3.01 10.58
N PRO A 40 -2.33 -3.86 10.50
CA PRO A 40 -0.99 -3.44 10.80
C PRO A 40 -0.48 -2.43 9.78
N ASN A 41 0.44 -1.57 10.19
CA ASN A 41 1.11 -0.64 9.28
C ASN A 41 1.92 -1.39 8.23
N LEU A 42 1.78 -0.93 6.99
CA LEU A 42 2.53 -1.42 5.83
C LEU A 42 3.63 -0.44 5.46
N TYR A 43 4.78 -0.97 5.09
CA TYR A 43 5.97 -0.22 4.72
C TYR A 43 6.45 -0.63 3.34
N ILE A 44 6.93 0.35 2.58
CA ILE A 44 7.65 0.13 1.32
C ILE A 44 9.12 0.46 1.60
N LEU A 45 10.03 -0.40 1.19
CA LEU A 45 11.47 -0.18 1.35
C LEU A 45 12.03 0.40 0.05
N ARG A 46 12.89 1.42 0.15
CA ARG A 46 13.50 2.09 -1.02
C ARG A 46 14.26 1.13 -1.95
N GLU A 47 14.88 0.09 -1.41
CA GLU A 47 15.65 -0.89 -2.18
C GLU A 47 14.79 -1.99 -2.83
N GLU A 48 13.51 -2.08 -2.49
CA GLU A 48 12.59 -3.11 -3.00
C GLU A 48 11.65 -2.53 -4.07
N ALA A 49 10.92 -3.42 -4.74
CA ALA A 49 9.89 -2.98 -5.68
C ALA A 49 8.82 -2.14 -4.95
N PRO A 50 8.27 -1.08 -5.56
CA PRO A 50 7.22 -0.28 -4.92
C PRO A 50 5.93 -1.06 -4.66
N THR A 51 5.75 -2.20 -5.33
CA THR A 51 4.65 -3.15 -5.10
C THR A 51 4.90 -4.06 -3.90
N ASP A 52 6.14 -4.19 -3.45
CA ASP A 52 6.51 -5.03 -2.30
C ASP A 52 6.23 -4.29 -1.00
N ARG A 53 5.15 -4.73 -0.35
CA ARG A 53 4.75 -4.24 0.96
C ARG A 53 5.35 -5.11 2.05
N TRP A 54 5.71 -4.48 3.15
CA TRP A 54 6.34 -5.11 4.31
C TRP A 54 5.58 -4.74 5.57
N VAL A 55 5.56 -5.63 6.54
CA VAL A 55 4.91 -5.42 7.85
C VAL A 55 5.87 -5.79 8.95
N LEU A 56 5.79 -5.09 10.09
CA LEU A 56 6.63 -5.41 11.25
C LEU A 56 6.28 -6.79 11.80
N LEU A 57 7.32 -7.61 12.01
CA LEU A 57 7.18 -8.93 12.63
C LEU A 57 6.51 -8.83 14.00
N GLN A 58 6.85 -7.78 14.76
CA GLN A 58 6.28 -7.52 16.08
C GLN A 58 4.77 -7.25 16.00
N ASP A 59 4.34 -6.42 15.06
CA ASP A 59 2.92 -6.14 14.85
C ASP A 59 2.18 -7.39 14.41
N LEU A 60 2.69 -8.12 13.41
CA LEU A 60 2.10 -9.40 13.01
C LEU A 60 1.98 -10.39 14.17
N SER A 61 3.01 -10.50 14.99
CA SER A 61 3.01 -11.33 16.20
C SER A 61 1.90 -10.92 17.17
N HIS A 62 1.67 -9.61 17.33
CA HIS A 62 0.62 -9.06 18.19
C HIS A 62 -0.78 -9.32 17.62
N PHE A 63 -0.99 -9.04 16.33
CA PHE A 63 -2.27 -9.23 15.63
C PHE A 63 -2.69 -10.71 15.61
N LEU A 64 -1.76 -11.60 15.25
CA LEU A 64 -2.03 -13.05 15.20
C LEU A 64 -2.01 -13.72 16.58
N LYS A 65 -1.66 -12.97 17.64
CA LYS A 65 -1.44 -13.49 19.01
C LYS A 65 -0.41 -14.63 19.07
N ILE A 66 0.56 -14.63 18.15
CA ILE A 66 1.61 -15.64 18.06
C ILE A 66 2.89 -15.09 18.66
N LYS A 67 3.27 -15.57 19.84
CA LYS A 67 4.49 -15.10 20.54
C LYS A 67 5.80 -15.66 19.99
N SER A 68 5.74 -16.80 19.30
CA SER A 68 6.93 -17.47 18.79
C SER A 68 7.18 -17.07 17.35
N ARG A 69 8.35 -16.48 17.09
CA ARG A 69 8.80 -16.13 15.73
C ARG A 69 8.69 -17.35 14.81
N ASP A 70 9.26 -18.48 15.20
CA ASP A 70 9.20 -19.72 14.41
C ASP A 70 7.78 -20.19 14.10
N ALA A 71 6.85 -20.04 15.04
CA ALA A 71 5.44 -20.39 14.80
C ALA A 71 4.78 -19.44 13.79
N LEU A 72 5.06 -18.14 13.89
CA LEU A 72 4.58 -17.15 12.94
C LEU A 72 5.14 -17.42 11.53
N LEU A 73 6.44 -17.70 11.44
CA LEU A 73 7.11 -18.02 10.19
C LEU A 73 6.55 -19.29 9.55
N ARG A 74 6.25 -20.31 10.35
CA ARG A 74 5.55 -21.50 9.86
C ARG A 74 4.18 -21.15 9.29
N GLN A 75 3.40 -20.31 9.96
CA GLN A 75 2.07 -19.89 9.52
C GLN A 75 2.08 -19.15 8.17
N ILE A 76 3.05 -18.24 7.97
CA ILE A 76 3.20 -17.50 6.71
C ILE A 76 3.86 -18.32 5.59
N SER A 77 4.61 -19.37 5.93
CA SER A 77 5.30 -20.24 4.96
C SER A 77 4.47 -21.46 4.57
N LEU A 78 3.34 -21.69 5.24
CA LEU A 78 2.40 -22.75 4.91
C LEU A 78 1.79 -22.46 3.53
N PRO A 79 1.89 -23.39 2.57
CA PRO A 79 1.33 -23.17 1.25
C PRO A 79 -0.20 -23.17 1.33
N THR A 80 -0.81 -22.12 0.81
CA THR A 80 -2.26 -22.04 0.60
C THR A 80 -2.58 -22.74 -0.70
N GLY A 81 -2.89 -24.03 -0.62
CA GLY A 81 -3.55 -24.77 -1.70
C GLY A 81 -2.81 -24.95 -3.03
N SER A 82 -1.62 -24.39 -3.24
CA SER A 82 -0.84 -24.53 -4.49
C SER A 82 0.59 -24.95 -4.20
N ASN A 83 1.09 -25.89 -5.02
CA ASN A 83 2.41 -26.54 -4.96
C ASN A 83 3.59 -25.59 -5.27
N ILE A 84 3.51 -24.33 -4.86
CA ILE A 84 4.53 -23.32 -5.10
C ILE A 84 5.40 -23.27 -3.85
N LYS A 85 6.64 -23.76 -3.97
CA LYS A 85 7.67 -23.57 -2.94
C LYS A 85 7.90 -22.06 -2.76
N VAL A 86 7.24 -21.46 -1.78
CA VAL A 86 7.59 -20.12 -1.32
C VAL A 86 9.04 -20.16 -0.84
N ASN A 87 9.90 -19.38 -1.51
CA ASN A 87 11.30 -19.28 -1.14
C ASN A 87 11.41 -18.49 0.17
N ASN A 88 11.36 -19.19 1.30
CA ASN A 88 11.34 -18.63 2.66
C ASN A 88 12.45 -17.61 2.94
N LYS A 89 13.52 -17.60 2.13
CA LYS A 89 14.66 -16.68 2.25
C LYS A 89 14.32 -15.22 1.95
N ASN A 90 13.19 -14.94 1.28
CA ASN A 90 12.73 -13.56 0.98
C ASN A 90 11.47 -13.15 1.76
N LEU A 91 10.96 -14.00 2.66
CA LEU A 91 9.77 -13.66 3.45
C LEU A 91 10.07 -12.76 4.64
N ILE A 92 11.31 -12.71 5.11
CA ILE A 92 11.71 -11.94 6.29
C ILE A 92 12.95 -11.12 5.93
N LYS A 93 12.98 -9.87 6.38
CA LYS A 93 14.13 -8.99 6.23
C LYS A 93 14.47 -8.39 7.59
N GLU A 94 15.71 -8.59 8.02
CA GLU A 94 16.24 -7.99 9.25
C GLU A 94 17.10 -6.77 8.88
N LEU A 95 16.73 -5.61 9.39
CA LEU A 95 17.41 -4.34 9.13
C LEU A 95 17.89 -3.71 10.45
N LYS A 96 18.89 -2.84 10.35
CA LYS A 96 19.21 -1.95 11.47
C LYS A 96 18.07 -0.94 11.61
N MET A 97 17.77 -0.51 12.84
CA MET A 97 16.72 0.48 13.04
C MET A 97 17.01 1.80 12.30
N SER A 98 18.27 2.24 12.27
CA SER A 98 18.68 3.44 11.53
C SER A 98 18.35 3.30 10.03
N ASP A 99 18.72 2.16 9.46
CA ASP A 99 18.52 1.84 8.05
C ASP A 99 17.02 1.79 7.69
N PHE A 100 16.22 1.13 8.54
CA PHE A 100 14.77 1.13 8.42
C PHE A 100 14.18 2.55 8.42
N LEU A 101 14.58 3.41 9.35
CA LEU A 101 14.09 4.79 9.41
C LEU A 101 14.51 5.63 8.19
N GLU A 102 15.64 5.30 7.56
CA GLU A 102 16.13 6.01 6.36
C GLU A 102 15.47 5.54 5.06
N GLN A 103 15.05 4.28 4.97
CA GLN A 103 14.60 3.66 3.73
C GLN A 103 13.13 3.21 3.72
N ALA A 104 12.49 3.07 4.87
CA ALA A 104 11.10 2.62 4.95
C ALA A 104 10.14 3.80 4.86
N HIS A 105 9.18 3.67 3.95
CA HIS A 105 8.07 4.60 3.77
C HIS A 105 6.79 3.93 4.27
N CYS A 106 6.14 4.51 5.28
CA CYS A 106 4.86 4.03 5.78
C CYS A 106 3.74 4.37 4.80
N CYS A 107 2.88 3.40 4.48
CA CYS A 107 1.76 3.55 3.55
C CYS A 107 0.52 4.20 4.17
N GLN A 108 0.48 4.37 5.50
CA GLN A 108 -0.68 4.96 6.19
C GLN A 108 -0.46 6.44 6.48
N PHE A 109 -1.45 7.27 6.15
CA PHE A 109 -1.39 8.74 6.30
C PHE A 109 -1.54 9.22 7.75
N LEU A 110 -2.23 8.45 8.60
CA LEU A 110 -2.55 8.83 9.97
C LEU A 110 -1.96 7.80 10.94
N ASN A 111 -0.75 8.08 11.42
CA ASN A 111 -0.10 7.37 12.52
C ASN A 111 -0.82 7.64 13.86
N MET A 112 -2.09 7.29 13.99
CA MET A 112 -2.82 7.42 15.27
C MET A 112 -2.49 6.21 16.17
N GLY A 113 -1.22 6.09 16.57
CA GLY A 113 -0.79 5.12 17.59
C GLY A 113 0.35 4.17 17.21
N GLU A 114 1.08 4.42 16.12
CA GLU A 114 2.22 3.59 15.74
C GLU A 114 3.32 3.63 16.83
N LYS A 115 3.62 2.47 17.44
CA LYS A 115 4.63 2.32 18.50
C LYS A 115 5.83 1.57 17.97
N ILE A 116 6.58 2.18 17.04
CA ILE A 116 7.88 1.64 16.63
C ILE A 116 8.87 1.83 17.77
N ASN A 117 9.50 0.74 18.21
CA ASN A 117 10.53 0.76 19.24
C ASN A 117 11.86 1.31 18.68
N THR A 118 11.98 2.61 18.46
CA THR A 118 13.20 3.26 17.90
C THR A 118 14.47 3.05 18.73
N ARG A 119 14.33 2.59 19.98
CA ARG A 119 15.45 2.19 20.86
C ARG A 119 16.04 0.82 20.51
N ALA A 120 15.34 0.00 19.74
CA ALA A 120 15.85 -1.29 19.30
C ALA A 120 16.98 -1.08 18.28
N SER A 121 18.03 -1.90 18.36
CA SER A 121 19.14 -1.81 17.40
C SER A 121 18.81 -2.41 16.03
N LYS A 122 17.83 -3.31 15.99
CA LYS A 122 17.41 -4.06 14.81
C LYS A 122 15.90 -4.19 14.77
N ILE A 123 15.37 -4.34 13.56
CA ILE A 123 13.97 -4.56 13.29
C ILE A 123 13.82 -5.70 12.29
N ALA A 124 12.76 -6.48 12.44
CA ALA A 124 12.43 -7.56 11.54
C ALA A 124 11.11 -7.23 10.83
N LEU A 125 11.16 -7.29 9.51
CA LEU A 125 10.03 -7.10 8.61
C LEU A 125 9.66 -8.44 7.99
N VAL A 126 8.38 -8.62 7.73
CA VAL A 126 7.83 -9.75 7.00
C VAL A 126 7.20 -9.23 5.72
N LYS A 127 7.45 -9.92 4.61
CA LYS A 127 6.86 -9.57 3.33
C LYS A 127 5.35 -9.78 3.41
N TYR A 128 4.60 -8.77 3.01
CA TYR A 128 3.15 -8.80 3.00
C TYR A 128 2.68 -9.57 1.78
N THR A 129 2.38 -10.85 2.01
CA THR A 129 1.89 -11.78 0.98
C THR A 129 0.40 -12.04 1.15
N ASP A 130 -0.21 -12.69 0.15
CA ASP A 130 -1.60 -13.15 0.21
C ASP A 130 -1.88 -13.99 1.47
N ARG A 131 -0.91 -14.83 1.87
CA ARG A 131 -1.00 -15.59 3.11
C ARG A 131 -1.13 -14.71 4.35
N VAL A 132 -0.40 -13.60 4.39
CA VAL A 132 -0.48 -12.64 5.50
C VAL A 132 -1.84 -11.95 5.49
N LYS A 133 -2.37 -11.61 4.31
CA LYS A 133 -3.74 -11.08 4.15
C LYS A 133 -4.79 -12.05 4.72
N GLU A 134 -4.74 -13.32 4.33
CA GLU A 134 -5.65 -14.36 4.85
C GLU A 134 -5.54 -14.53 6.37
N LEU A 135 -4.32 -14.55 6.93
CA LEU A 135 -4.09 -14.69 8.36
C LEU A 135 -4.64 -13.50 9.15
N LEU A 136 -4.62 -12.31 8.56
CA LEU A 136 -5.19 -11.09 9.11
C LEU A 136 -6.71 -11.00 8.89
N GLY A 137 -7.31 -11.91 8.12
CA GLY A 137 -8.74 -11.90 7.79
C GLY A 137 -9.10 -10.74 6.85
N ILE A 138 -8.20 -10.40 5.93
CA ILE A 138 -8.39 -9.31 4.98
C ILE A 138 -9.12 -9.85 3.76
N GLU A 139 -10.23 -9.20 3.43
CA GLU A 139 -11.01 -9.47 2.23
C GLU A 139 -10.68 -8.38 1.20
N SER A 140 -9.98 -8.75 0.13
CA SER A 140 -9.62 -7.84 -0.96
C SER A 140 -10.71 -7.84 -2.03
N ALA A 141 -11.31 -6.68 -2.29
CA ALA A 141 -12.26 -6.46 -3.37
C ALA A 141 -11.65 -5.54 -4.42
N VAL A 142 -11.69 -5.95 -5.69
CA VAL A 142 -11.28 -5.10 -6.81
C VAL A 142 -12.51 -4.43 -7.39
N ILE A 143 -12.57 -3.10 -7.31
CA ILE A 143 -13.61 -2.31 -7.95
C ILE A 143 -13.08 -1.84 -9.30
N SER A 144 -13.60 -2.48 -10.34
CA SER A 144 -13.40 -2.04 -11.71
C SER A 144 -14.27 -0.83 -11.97
N ALA A 145 -13.64 0.28 -12.30
CA ALA A 145 -14.35 1.48 -12.68
C ALA A 145 -14.66 1.39 -14.18
N ARG A 146 -15.77 0.70 -14.49
CA ARG A 146 -16.38 0.65 -15.82
C ARG A 146 -17.58 1.58 -15.90
#